data_AF-A0A8T3Z2Z1-F1
#
_entry.id   AF-A0A8T3Z2Z1-F1
#
_cell.length_a   1.000
_cell.length_b   1.000
_cell.length_c   1.000
_cell.angle_alpha   90.00
_cell.angle_beta   90.00
_cell.angle_gamma   90.00
#
_symmetry.space_group_name_H-M   'P 1'
#
loop_
_entity.id
_entity.type
_entity.pdbx_description
1 polymer ?
#
loop_
_entity_poly.entity_id
_entity_poly.type
_entity_poly.pdbx_seq_one_letter_code
_entity_poly.pdbx_strand_id
1 'polypeptide(L)'
;KHLLSAGKDISNPGTLGTLGMLLETSNVGATVELELIPRHADVSWEDWLRLYPGSGFVLTAEEDNVQEIIEILENVNITTNVVGSIINDRKLYLTSGNDEEVVFDFYTDKITGIHDEKP
;
A
#
# COMPACT_ATOMS: atom_id res chain seq x y z
N LYS A 1 1.44 15.03 -15.98
CA LYS A 1 2.11 15.51 -14.75
C LYS A 1 2.78 14.31 -14.10
N HIS A 2 3.93 14.47 -13.45
CA HIS A 2 4.61 13.38 -12.75
C HIS A 2 4.41 13.62 -11.25
N LEU A 3 3.38 13.00 -10.67
CA LEU A 3 2.98 13.20 -9.26
C LEU A 3 3.32 12.00 -8.38
N LEU A 4 3.25 10.80 -8.95
CA LEU A 4 3.49 9.53 -8.27
C LEU A 4 4.97 9.15 -8.34
N SER A 5 5.52 8.63 -7.25
CA SER A 5 6.83 7.97 -7.26
C SER A 5 6.73 6.52 -7.73
N ALA A 6 5.66 5.81 -7.34
CA ALA A 6 5.37 4.47 -7.80
C ALA A 6 3.87 4.16 -7.67
N GLY A 7 3.42 3.08 -8.30
CA GLY A 7 2.05 2.62 -8.17
C GLY A 7 1.83 1.23 -8.73
N LYS A 8 0.84 0.53 -8.19
CA LYS A 8 0.47 -0.83 -8.58
C LYS A 8 -1.02 -1.06 -8.44
N ASP A 9 -1.61 -1.79 -9.38
CA ASP A 9 -2.96 -2.33 -9.30
C ASP A 9 -3.04 -3.44 -8.24
N ILE A 10 -4.05 -3.37 -7.36
CA ILE A 10 -4.30 -4.39 -6.34
C ILE A 10 -4.74 -5.67 -7.04
N SER A 11 -4.05 -6.79 -6.81
CA SER A 11 -4.31 -8.07 -7.48
C SER A 11 -4.59 -9.22 -6.49
N ASN A 12 -4.39 -10.48 -6.90
CA ASN A 12 -4.66 -11.68 -6.09
C ASN A 12 -4.09 -11.68 -4.66
N PRO A 13 -2.91 -11.10 -4.37
CA PRO A 13 -2.40 -11.01 -2.99
C PRO A 13 -3.16 -10.02 -2.09
N GLY A 14 -4.20 -9.36 -2.62
CA GLY A 14 -4.97 -8.33 -1.92
C GLY A 14 -4.17 -7.04 -1.73
N THR A 15 -4.71 -6.13 -0.93
CA THR A 15 -4.13 -4.79 -0.70
C THR A 15 -2.72 -4.87 -0.10
N LEU A 16 -2.56 -5.57 1.02
CA LEU A 16 -1.28 -5.65 1.73
C LEU A 16 -0.24 -6.48 0.98
N GLY A 17 -0.64 -7.56 0.31
CA GLY A 17 0.27 -8.34 -0.51
C GLY A 17 0.77 -7.56 -1.73
N THR A 18 -0.11 -6.80 -2.39
CA THR A 18 0.27 -5.94 -3.53
C THR A 18 1.23 -4.83 -3.10
N LEU A 19 0.94 -4.17 -1.96
CA LEU A 19 1.87 -3.20 -1.37
C LEU A 19 3.21 -3.88 -1.04
N GLY A 20 3.19 -5.06 -0.43
CA GLY A 20 4.40 -5.81 -0.12
C GLY A 20 5.25 -6.10 -1.36
N MET A 21 4.64 -6.49 -2.48
CA MET A 21 5.36 -6.66 -3.75
C MET A 21 6.03 -5.36 -4.22
N LEU A 22 5.33 -4.22 -4.12
CA LEU A 22 5.86 -2.92 -4.51
C LEU A 22 7.09 -2.56 -3.65
N LEU A 23 6.97 -2.73 -2.32
CA LEU A 23 8.04 -2.47 -1.36
C LEU A 23 9.26 -3.39 -1.57
N GLU A 24 9.04 -4.69 -1.78
CA GLU A 24 10.08 -5.68 -2.06
C GLU A 24 10.90 -5.29 -3.29
N THR A 25 10.23 -4.91 -4.38
CA THR A 25 10.91 -4.49 -5.62
C THR A 25 11.68 -3.19 -5.46
N SER A 26 11.19 -2.29 -4.61
CA SER A 26 11.79 -0.97 -4.35
C SER A 26 12.82 -0.97 -3.22
N ASN A 27 13.13 -2.12 -2.59
CA ASN A 27 14.08 -2.24 -1.49
C ASN A 27 13.80 -1.32 -0.27
N VAL A 28 12.53 -1.09 0.03
CA VAL A 28 12.06 -0.25 1.16
C VAL A 28 11.01 -1.00 1.98
N GLY A 29 10.54 -0.40 3.07
CA GLY A 29 9.37 -0.86 3.81
C GLY A 29 8.32 0.23 3.98
N ALA A 30 7.31 -0.03 4.79
CA ALA A 30 6.27 0.94 5.11
C ALA A 30 5.64 0.68 6.47
N THR A 31 5.07 1.72 7.05
CA THR A 31 4.08 1.60 8.14
C THR A 31 2.71 1.96 7.57
N VAL A 32 1.72 1.10 7.80
CA VAL A 32 0.34 1.28 7.32
C VAL A 32 -0.63 1.17 8.50
N GLU A 33 -1.50 2.15 8.63
CA GLU A 33 -2.62 2.12 9.59
C GLU A 33 -3.83 1.45 8.94
N LEU A 34 -4.26 0.33 9.53
CA LEU A 34 -5.30 -0.52 8.97
C LEU A 34 -6.60 0.26 8.75
N GLU A 35 -7.02 1.06 9.73
CA GLU A 35 -8.28 1.80 9.74
C GLU A 35 -8.35 2.90 8.69
N LEU A 36 -7.20 3.35 8.16
CA LEU A 36 -7.15 4.36 7.11
C LEU A 36 -7.35 3.78 5.71
N ILE A 37 -7.21 2.46 5.53
CA ILE A 37 -7.45 1.80 4.25
C ILE A 37 -8.92 1.97 3.86
N PRO A 38 -9.24 2.62 2.71
CA PRO A 38 -10.61 2.75 2.26
C PRO A 38 -11.28 1.38 2.17
N ARG A 39 -12.41 1.22 2.87
CA ARG A 39 -13.16 -0.03 2.95
C ARG A 39 -14.65 0.26 3.10
N HIS A 40 -15.49 -0.57 2.50
CA HIS A 40 -16.92 -0.54 2.80
C HIS A 40 -17.20 -1.10 4.21
N ALA A 41 -17.86 -0.32 5.06
CA ALA A 41 -18.03 -0.64 6.49
C ALA A 41 -18.64 -2.03 6.75
N ASP A 42 -19.56 -2.46 5.89
CA ASP A 42 -20.29 -3.74 6.01
C ASP A 42 -19.45 -4.98 5.62
N VAL A 43 -18.24 -4.82 5.09
CA VAL A 43 -17.36 -5.94 4.70
C VAL A 43 -16.34 -6.17 5.81
N SER A 44 -16.19 -7.40 6.31
CA SER A 44 -15.19 -7.73 7.33
C SER A 44 -13.76 -7.37 6.88
N TRP A 45 -12.83 -7.14 7.82
CA TRP A 45 -11.45 -6.88 7.47
C TRP A 45 -10.80 -8.08 6.77
N GLU A 46 -11.11 -9.28 7.24
CA GLU A 46 -10.59 -10.53 6.70
C GLU A 46 -11.02 -10.73 5.24
N ASP A 47 -12.29 -10.44 4.92
CA ASP A 47 -12.78 -10.50 3.56
C ASP A 47 -12.20 -9.37 2.72
N TRP A 48 -12.19 -8.13 3.24
CA TRP A 48 -11.71 -6.97 2.51
C TRP A 48 -10.24 -7.09 2.09
N LEU A 49 -9.37 -7.52 3.01
CA LEU A 49 -7.94 -7.66 2.75
C LEU A 49 -7.61 -8.80 1.77
N ARG A 50 -8.50 -9.79 1.64
CA ARG A 50 -8.37 -10.91 0.68
C ARG A 50 -9.07 -10.65 -0.65
N LEU A 51 -9.94 -9.66 -0.70
CA LEU A 51 -10.74 -9.35 -1.88
C LEU A 51 -9.89 -8.63 -2.93
N TYR A 52 -10.17 -8.93 -4.19
CA TYR A 52 -9.67 -8.21 -5.35
C TYR A 52 -10.77 -7.24 -5.82
N PRO A 53 -10.69 -5.95 -5.49
CA PRO A 53 -11.65 -4.98 -6.00
C PRO A 53 -11.43 -4.83 -7.50
N GLY A 54 -12.50 -4.80 -8.30
CA GLY A 54 -12.39 -4.64 -9.76
C GLY A 54 -11.63 -3.38 -10.21
N SER A 55 -11.50 -2.39 -9.32
CA SER A 55 -10.63 -1.22 -9.47
C SER A 55 -10.06 -0.80 -8.11
N GLY A 56 -8.79 -1.12 -7.84
CA GLY A 56 -8.08 -0.69 -6.63
C GLY A 56 -6.58 -0.54 -6.89
N PHE A 57 -5.97 0.44 -6.25
CA PHE A 57 -4.57 0.80 -6.49
C PHE A 57 -3.84 1.10 -5.18
N VAL A 58 -2.56 0.73 -5.15
CA VAL A 58 -1.60 1.21 -4.17
C VAL A 58 -0.71 2.22 -4.88
N LEU A 59 -0.62 3.43 -4.35
CA LEU A 59 0.14 4.53 -4.92
C LEU A 59 1.10 5.09 -3.87
N THR A 60 2.29 5.52 -4.30
CA THR A 60 3.23 6.27 -3.46
C THR A 60 3.54 7.60 -4.12
N ALA A 61 3.76 8.62 -3.31
CA ALA A 61 4.10 9.96 -3.76
C ALA A 61 4.82 10.73 -2.65
N GLU A 62 5.54 11.78 -3.05
CA GLU A 62 6.01 12.81 -2.13
C GLU A 62 4.82 13.55 -1.50
N GLU A 63 4.98 13.98 -0.24
CA GLU A 63 3.92 14.61 0.56
C GLU A 63 3.27 15.81 -0.16
N ASP A 64 4.09 16.63 -0.82
CA ASP A 64 3.65 17.81 -1.57
C ASP A 64 2.68 17.49 -2.72
N ASN A 65 2.70 16.26 -3.24
CA ASN A 65 1.84 15.84 -4.35
C ASN A 65 0.55 15.15 -3.89
N VAL A 66 0.45 14.74 -2.62
CA VAL A 66 -0.62 13.88 -2.10
C VAL A 66 -2.00 14.50 -2.33
N GLN A 67 -2.16 15.77 -1.97
CA GLN A 67 -3.45 16.45 -2.06
C GLN A 67 -3.96 16.52 -3.50
N GLU A 68 -3.09 16.85 -4.46
CA GLU A 68 -3.48 16.91 -5.89
C GLU A 68 -3.86 15.50 -6.42
N ILE A 69 -3.17 14.45 -5.98
CA ILE A 69 -3.49 13.06 -6.36
C ILE A 69 -4.87 12.66 -5.85
N ILE A 70 -5.17 12.95 -4.58
CA ILE A 70 -6.50 12.67 -3.98
C ILE A 70 -7.58 13.38 -4.79
N GLU A 71 -7.42 14.67 -5.08
CA GLU A 71 -8.37 15.44 -5.86
C GLU A 71 -8.60 14.85 -7.27
N ILE A 72 -7.54 14.43 -7.96
CA ILE A 72 -7.64 13.81 -9.29
C ILE A 72 -8.46 12.51 -9.23
N LEU A 73 -8.22 11.66 -8.23
CA LEU A 73 -8.87 10.36 -8.10
C LEU A 73 -10.33 10.49 -7.63
N GLU A 74 -10.61 11.38 -6.68
CA GLU A 74 -11.97 11.63 -6.21
C GLU A 74 -12.86 12.24 -7.31
N ASN A 75 -12.30 13.06 -8.20
CA ASN A 75 -13.01 13.59 -9.38
C ASN A 75 -13.51 12.51 -10.34
N VAL A 76 -12.95 11.30 -10.28
CA VAL A 76 -13.40 10.13 -11.05
C VAL A 76 -14.01 9.05 -10.16
N ASN A 77 -14.48 9.42 -8.96
CA ASN A 77 -15.17 8.57 -7.99
C ASN A 77 -14.30 7.43 -7.42
N ILE A 78 -12.99 7.61 -7.32
CA ILE A 78 -12.09 6.69 -6.64
C ILE A 78 -11.82 7.22 -5.24
N THR A 79 -12.40 6.57 -4.22
CA THR A 79 -12.13 6.87 -2.81
C THR A 79 -10.65 6.64 -2.52
N THR A 80 -9.96 7.69 -2.07
CA THR A 80 -8.52 7.68 -1.85
C THR A 80 -8.23 8.18 -0.45
N ASN A 81 -7.28 7.57 0.24
CA ASN A 81 -6.82 8.04 1.54
C ASN A 81 -5.32 7.79 1.69
N VAL A 82 -4.64 8.62 2.48
CA VAL A 82 -3.27 8.33 2.93
C VAL A 82 -3.38 7.29 4.02
N VAL A 83 -2.72 6.14 3.82
CA VAL A 83 -2.80 5.01 4.75
C VAL A 83 -1.53 4.80 5.57
N GLY A 84 -0.47 5.56 5.29
CA GLY A 84 0.83 5.29 5.88
C GLY A 84 1.99 6.04 5.22
N SER A 85 3.21 5.58 5.48
CA SER A 85 4.44 6.19 4.99
C SER A 85 5.48 5.15 4.61
N ILE A 86 6.29 5.46 3.60
CA ILE A 86 7.45 4.65 3.20
C ILE A 86 8.60 4.88 4.19
N ILE A 87 9.32 3.81 4.54
CA ILE A 87 10.44 3.84 5.47
C ILE A 87 11.64 3.05 4.92
N ASN A 88 12.82 3.31 5.46
CA ASN A 88 14.06 2.62 5.05
C ASN A 88 14.21 1.21 5.62
N ASP A 89 13.57 0.91 6.75
CA ASP A 89 13.55 -0.45 7.27
C ASP A 89 12.71 -1.32 6.35
N ARG A 90 13.27 -2.41 5.81
CA ARG A 90 12.65 -3.21 4.75
C ARG A 90 11.65 -4.20 5.33
N LYS A 91 10.64 -3.66 6.02
CA LYS A 91 9.53 -4.39 6.59
C LYS A 91 8.22 -3.65 6.34
N LEU A 92 7.13 -4.40 6.18
CA LEU A 92 5.79 -3.85 6.18
C LEU A 92 5.19 -4.00 7.58
N TYR A 93 5.03 -2.88 8.26
CA TYR A 93 4.33 -2.78 9.54
C TYR A 93 2.86 -2.45 9.31
N LEU A 94 1.98 -3.17 9.99
CA LEU A 94 0.55 -2.87 10.05
C LEU A 94 0.21 -2.46 11.48
N THR A 95 -0.36 -1.27 11.63
CA THR A 95 -0.83 -0.75 12.91
C THR A 95 -2.36 -0.76 12.97
N SER A 96 -2.89 -0.98 14.17
CA SER A 96 -4.32 -0.89 14.48
C SER A 96 -4.48 -0.46 15.93
N GLY A 97 -4.92 0.78 16.15
CA GLY A 97 -4.97 1.37 17.48
C GLY A 97 -3.59 1.42 18.16
N ASN A 98 -3.39 0.58 19.19
CA ASN A 98 -2.11 0.47 19.90
C ASN A 98 -1.28 -0.76 19.50
N ASP A 99 -1.82 -1.61 18.62
CA ASP A 99 -1.16 -2.82 18.17
C ASP A 99 -0.35 -2.53 16.91
N GLU A 100 0.81 -3.17 16.80
CA GLU A 100 1.69 -3.12 15.63
C GLU A 100 2.21 -4.52 15.35
N GLU A 101 2.10 -4.96 14.11
CA GLU A 101 2.59 -6.27 13.67
C GLU A 101 3.38 -6.16 12.37
N VAL A 102 4.38 -7.03 12.21
CA VAL A 102 5.13 -7.15 10.96
C VAL A 102 4.39 -8.11 10.03
N VAL A 103 3.87 -7.58 8.92
CA VAL A 103 3.20 -8.38 7.89
C VAL A 103 4.21 -9.08 7.00
N PHE A 104 5.28 -8.39 6.62
CA PHE A 104 6.38 -8.93 5.83
C PHE A 104 7.72 -8.40 6.33
N ASP A 105 8.68 -9.29 6.48
CA ASP A 105 10.08 -8.98 6.74
C ASP A 105 10.90 -9.27 5.48
N PHE A 106 11.18 -8.25 4.66
CA PHE A 106 11.86 -8.44 3.37
C PHE A 106 13.35 -8.77 3.49
N TYR A 107 13.89 -8.92 4.72
CA TYR A 107 15.20 -9.53 4.92
C TYR A 107 15.15 -11.06 4.81
N THR A 108 14.00 -11.67 5.08
CA THR A 108 13.81 -13.13 5.09
C THR A 108 12.73 -13.60 4.12
N ASP A 109 11.65 -12.84 4.01
CA ASP A 109 10.50 -13.16 3.19
C ASP A 109 10.73 -12.78 1.73
N LYS A 110 10.14 -13.56 0.83
CA LYS A 110 10.11 -13.27 -0.60
C LYS A 110 8.70 -13.41 -1.10
N ILE A 111 8.16 -12.34 -1.69
CA ILE A 111 6.83 -12.37 -2.30
C ILE A 111 6.98 -12.69 -3.78
N THR A 112 7.84 -11.94 -4.46
CA THR A 112 8.19 -12.12 -5.88
C THR A 112 9.62 -12.61 -6.05
N GLY A 113 10.52 -12.26 -5.12
CA GLY A 113 11.95 -12.48 -5.26
C GLY A 113 12.61 -11.65 -6.37
N ILE A 114 11.92 -10.62 -6.88
CA ILE A 114 12.44 -9.67 -7.86
C ILE A 114 12.90 -8.43 -7.13
N HIS A 115 14.11 -7.95 -7.43
CA HIS A 115 14.66 -6.73 -6.86
C HIS A 115 15.22 -5.85 -7.99
N ASP A 116 15.05 -4.54 -7.88
CA ASP A 116 15.74 -3.63 -8.79
C ASP A 116 17.26 -3.78 -8.63
N GLU A 117 17.96 -4.00 -9.75
CA GLU A 117 19.41 -4.22 -9.75
C GLU A 117 20.22 -2.96 -9.40
N LYS A 118 19.58 -1.78 -9.25
CA LYS A 118 20.23 -0.53 -8.84
C LYS A 118 19.29 0.41 -8.05
N PRO A 119 19.70 0.88 -6.85
CA PRO A 119 19.04 1.99 -6.15
C PRO A 119 19.32 3.34 -6.81
#